data_AF-A0A1E2WQS6-F1
#
_entry.id   AF-A0A1E2WQS6-F1
#
_cell.length_a   1.000
_cell.length_b   1.000
_cell.length_c   1.000
_cell.angle_alpha   90.00
_cell.angle_beta   90.00
_cell.angle_gamma   90.00
#
_symmetry.space_group_name_H-M   'P 1'
#
loop_
_entity.id
_entity.type
_entity.pdbx_description
1 polymer ?
#
loop_
_entity_poly.entity_id
_entity_poly.type
_entity_poly.pdbx_seq_one_letter_code
_entity_poly.pdbx_strand_id
1 'polypeptide(L)'
;MPIQDKTRRLRPQVISEDVTSWHGLQTIATYETTRADASATNLQQTYQAMLAQQQAETEKLTLYRAAADAARLAEWEFHNAVLAMKEVVRGQYGSDSDQAQAVGLKKKSDHKRPSRKKLVAS
;
A
#
# COMPACT_ATOMS: atom_id res chain seq x y z
N MET A 1 -27.76 25.73 -6.80
CA MET A 1 -26.38 25.57 -6.26
C MET A 1 -25.71 24.43 -7.00
N PRO A 2 -24.42 24.54 -7.38
CA PRO A 2 -23.71 23.45 -8.02
C PRO A 2 -23.67 22.21 -7.10
N ILE A 3 -23.79 21.03 -7.70
CA ILE A 3 -23.74 19.75 -6.98
C ILE A 3 -22.34 19.61 -6.38
N GLN A 4 -22.26 19.44 -5.06
CA GLN A 4 -20.99 19.24 -4.37
C GLN A 4 -20.52 17.79 -4.57
N ASP A 5 -19.38 17.61 -5.25
CA ASP A 5 -18.72 16.32 -5.37
C ASP A 5 -17.98 15.98 -4.07
N LYS A 6 -18.56 15.06 -3.29
CA LYS A 6 -18.01 14.56 -2.02
C LYS A 6 -17.12 13.32 -2.19
N THR A 7 -16.92 12.83 -3.42
CA THR A 7 -16.06 11.67 -3.67
C THR A 7 -14.57 12.04 -3.60
N ARG A 8 -14.26 13.33 -3.73
CA ARG A 8 -12.89 13.85 -3.72
C ARG A 8 -12.59 14.57 -2.42
N ARG A 9 -11.35 14.45 -1.97
CA ARG A 9 -10.84 15.24 -0.85
C ARG A 9 -10.82 16.72 -1.23
N LEU A 10 -11.19 17.58 -0.28
CA LEU A 10 -11.01 19.02 -0.43
C LEU A 10 -9.52 19.35 -0.61
N ARG A 11 -9.23 20.40 -1.38
CA ARG A 11 -7.86 20.88 -1.53
C ARG A 11 -7.35 21.35 -0.16
N PRO A 12 -6.08 21.07 0.20
CA PRO A 12 -5.52 21.51 1.49
C PRO A 12 -5.67 23.01 1.74
N GLN A 13 -5.53 23.82 0.68
CA GLN A 13 -5.72 25.26 0.73
C GLN A 13 -7.13 25.67 1.20
N VAL A 14 -8.17 24.98 0.73
CA VAL A 14 -9.55 25.28 1.13
C VAL A 14 -9.74 24.98 2.61
N ILE A 15 -9.24 23.83 3.08
CA ILE A 15 -9.30 23.49 4.52
C ILE A 15 -8.55 24.53 5.37
N SER A 16 -7.39 25.02 4.93
CA SER A 16 -6.65 26.04 5.68
C SER A 16 -7.37 27.39 5.72
N GLU A 17 -8.03 27.78 4.63
CA GLU A 17 -8.84 28.99 4.56
C GLU A 17 -10.08 28.87 5.47
N ASP A 18 -10.73 27.71 5.48
CA ASP A 18 -11.87 27.41 6.35
C ASP A 18 -11.48 27.45 7.84
N VAL A 19 -10.34 26.84 8.20
CA VAL A 19 -9.83 26.86 9.58
C VAL A 19 -9.47 28.27 10.02
N THR A 20 -8.87 29.08 9.14
CA THR A 20 -8.56 30.48 9.42
C THR A 20 -9.85 31.28 9.63
N SER A 21 -10.87 31.06 8.79
CA SER A 21 -12.18 31.69 8.93
C SER A 21 -12.86 31.30 10.24
N TRP A 22 -12.78 30.03 10.63
CA TRP A 22 -13.28 29.55 11.93
C TRP A 22 -12.56 30.21 13.11
N HIS A 23 -11.23 30.34 13.08
CA HIS A 23 -10.49 31.05 14.12
C HIS A 23 -10.83 32.54 14.16
N GLY A 24 -11.03 33.17 13.00
CA GLY A 24 -11.53 34.56 12.92
C GLY A 24 -12.88 34.72 13.61
N LEU A 25 -13.81 33.77 13.40
CA LEU A 25 -15.13 33.78 14.03
C LEU A 25 -15.05 33.77 15.57
N GLN A 26 -14.05 33.09 16.15
CA GLN A 26 -13.86 33.03 17.60
C GLN A 26 -13.56 34.41 18.22
N THR A 27 -13.15 35.39 17.43
CA THR A 27 -12.93 36.78 17.89
C THR A 27 -14.24 37.57 18.00
N ILE A 28 -15.33 37.10 17.39
CA ILE A 28 -16.62 37.77 17.37
C ILE A 28 -17.48 37.21 18.52
N ALA A 29 -17.38 37.85 19.69
CA ALA A 29 -18.11 37.41 20.90
C ALA A 29 -19.65 37.51 20.79
N THR A 30 -20.16 38.28 19.81
CA THR A 30 -21.59 38.54 19.61
C THR A 30 -22.18 37.75 18.44
N TYR A 31 -21.45 36.79 17.87
CA TYR A 31 -21.94 35.99 16.75
C TYR A 31 -23.08 35.06 17.21
N GLU A 32 -24.29 35.37 16.75
CA GLU A 32 -25.49 34.58 17.00
C GLU A 32 -26.24 34.36 15.68
N THR A 33 -26.79 33.16 15.50
CA THR A 33 -27.45 32.76 14.26
C THR A 33 -28.61 31.82 14.56
N THR A 34 -29.73 32.04 13.86
CA THR A 34 -30.91 31.15 13.92
C THR A 34 -30.73 29.86 13.12
N ARG A 35 -29.71 29.82 12.26
CA ARG A 35 -29.35 28.65 11.46
C ARG A 35 -28.50 27.68 12.28
N ALA A 36 -29.07 26.51 12.61
CA ALA A 36 -28.42 25.49 13.42
C ALA A 36 -27.13 24.94 12.77
N ASP A 37 -27.10 24.83 11.45
CA ASP A 37 -25.94 24.39 10.66
C ASP A 37 -24.75 25.37 10.74
N ALA A 38 -25.03 26.67 10.88
CA ALA A 38 -24.03 27.72 11.01
C ALA A 38 -23.74 28.12 12.47
N SER A 39 -24.30 27.41 13.44
CA SER A 39 -24.08 27.68 14.87
C SER A 39 -22.63 27.43 15.28
N ALA A 40 -22.12 28.22 16.23
CA ALA A 40 -20.76 28.06 16.74
C ALA A 40 -20.50 26.65 17.30
N THR A 41 -21.50 26.05 17.98
CA THR A 41 -21.43 24.68 18.49
C THR A 41 -21.30 23.66 17.36
N ASN A 42 -22.10 23.76 16.29
CA ASN A 42 -22.02 22.84 15.16
C ASN A 42 -20.68 22.98 14.40
N LEU A 43 -20.20 24.21 14.21
CA LEU A 43 -18.89 24.47 13.60
C LEU A 43 -17.75 23.88 14.44
N GLN A 44 -17.81 24.01 15.77
CA GLN A 44 -16.83 23.40 16.67
C GLN A 44 -16.88 21.87 16.58
N GLN A 45 -18.07 21.28 16.61
CA GLN A 45 -18.25 19.82 16.51
C GLN A 45 -17.72 19.26 15.19
N THR A 46 -18.06 19.90 14.06
CA THR A 46 -17.60 19.48 12.73
C THR A 46 -16.10 19.66 12.56
N TYR A 47 -15.51 20.73 13.11
CA TYR A 47 -14.06 20.93 13.15
C TYR A 47 -13.35 19.82 13.95
N GLN A 48 -13.82 19.51 15.15
CA GLN A 48 -13.26 18.43 15.98
C GLN A 48 -13.41 17.06 15.31
N ALA A 49 -14.57 16.78 14.71
CA ALA A 49 -14.79 15.55 13.95
C ALA A 49 -13.83 15.44 12.76
N MET A 50 -13.59 16.53 12.02
CA MET A 50 -12.62 16.56 10.93
C MET A 50 -11.22 16.16 11.42
N LEU A 51 -10.73 16.77 12.50
CA LEU A 51 -9.41 16.46 13.05
C LEU A 51 -9.30 15.00 13.51
N ALA A 52 -10.31 14.51 14.24
CA ALA A 52 -10.34 13.12 14.72
C ALA A 52 -10.31 12.11 13.56
N GLN A 53 -11.04 12.36 12.47
CA GLN A 53 -11.04 11.48 11.31
C GLN A 53 -9.72 11.54 10.52
N GLN A 54 -9.11 12.72 10.39
CA GLN A 54 -7.79 12.85 9.75
C GLN A 54 -6.69 12.15 10.54
N GLN A 55 -6.76 12.21 11.87
CA GLN A 55 -5.85 11.46 12.74
C GLN A 55 -6.05 9.95 12.56
N ALA A 56 -7.29 9.46 12.64
CA ALA A 56 -7.59 8.04 12.46
C ALA A 56 -7.18 7.51 11.07
N GLU A 57 -7.31 8.32 10.01
CA GLU A 57 -6.81 8.01 8.66
C GLU A 57 -5.29 7.76 8.68
N THR A 58 -4.54 8.67 9.32
CA THR A 58 -3.07 8.61 9.40
C THR A 58 -2.60 7.41 10.22
N GLU A 59 -3.24 7.12 11.34
CA GLU A 59 -2.95 5.96 12.19
C GLU A 59 -3.15 4.66 11.40
N LYS A 60 -4.30 4.53 10.72
CA LYS A 60 -4.60 3.34 9.89
C LYS A 60 -3.64 3.18 8.73
N LEU A 61 -3.26 4.27 8.06
CA LEU A 61 -2.29 4.22 6.96
C LEU A 61 -0.92 3.73 7.46
N THR A 62 -0.52 4.15 8.65
CA THR A 62 0.74 3.73 9.27
C THR A 62 0.71 2.23 9.61
N LEU A 63 -0.39 1.77 10.22
CA LEU A 63 -0.59 0.34 10.52
C LEU A 63 -0.63 -0.51 9.26
N TYR A 64 -1.31 -0.04 8.21
CA TYR A 64 -1.36 -0.71 6.92
C TYR A 64 0.04 -0.85 6.30
N ARG A 65 0.84 0.22 6.33
CA ARG A 65 2.22 0.19 5.83
C ARG A 65 3.07 -0.84 6.59
N ALA A 66 3.00 -0.85 7.92
CA ALA A 66 3.70 -1.83 8.74
C ALA A 66 3.28 -3.27 8.43
N ALA A 67 1.97 -3.51 8.27
CA ALA A 67 1.45 -4.83 7.90
C ALA A 67 1.89 -5.27 6.49
N ALA A 68 1.88 -4.35 5.52
CA ALA A 68 2.33 -4.60 4.16
C ALA A 68 3.83 -4.91 4.10
N ASP A 69 4.64 -4.24 4.91
CA ASP A 69 6.08 -4.51 5.01
C ASP A 69 6.35 -5.88 5.64
N ALA A 70 5.62 -6.24 6.70
CA ALA A 70 5.71 -7.56 7.32
C ALA A 70 5.30 -8.69 6.35
N ALA A 71 4.22 -8.50 5.58
CA ALA A 71 3.80 -9.46 4.56
C ALA A 71 4.89 -9.66 3.50
N ARG A 72 5.50 -8.58 3.00
CA ARG A 72 6.57 -8.64 2.02
C ARG A 72 7.79 -9.41 2.52
N LEU A 73 8.17 -9.21 3.79
CA LEU A 73 9.29 -9.96 4.39
C LEU A 73 8.97 -11.46 4.46
N ALA A 74 7.76 -11.82 4.92
CA ALA A 74 7.32 -13.21 4.98
C ALA A 74 7.26 -13.87 3.58
N GLU A 75 6.83 -13.13 2.55
CA GLU A 75 6.85 -13.60 1.16
C GLU A 75 8.28 -13.93 0.69
N TRP A 76 9.25 -13.08 1.01
CA TRP A 76 10.66 -13.31 0.67
C TRP A 76 11.23 -14.51 1.41
N GLU A 77 10.95 -14.64 2.70
CA GLU A 77 11.37 -15.80 3.49
C GLU A 77 10.81 -17.10 2.93
N PHE A 78 9.52 -17.12 2.59
CA PHE A 78 8.88 -18.27 1.97
C PHE A 78 9.50 -18.58 0.60
N HIS A 79 9.73 -17.56 -0.24
CA HIS A 79 10.38 -17.74 -1.53
C HIS A 79 11.77 -18.38 -1.39
N ASN A 80 12.58 -17.88 -0.46
CA ASN A 80 13.92 -18.40 -0.20
C ASN A 80 13.89 -19.84 0.32
N ALA A 81 12.94 -20.16 1.21
CA ALA A 81 12.74 -21.53 1.69
C ALA A 81 12.36 -22.48 0.53
N VAL A 82 11.50 -22.04 -0.39
CA VAL A 82 11.13 -22.81 -1.58
C VAL A 82 12.32 -23.01 -2.51
N LEU A 83 13.18 -22.00 -2.70
CA LEU A 83 14.41 -22.15 -3.48
C LEU A 83 15.35 -23.18 -2.82
N ALA A 84 15.58 -23.08 -1.52
CA ALA A 84 16.40 -24.03 -0.78
C ALA A 84 15.83 -25.47 -0.88
N MET A 85 14.52 -25.64 -0.76
CA MET A 85 13.85 -26.93 -0.96
C MET A 85 14.12 -27.50 -2.36
N LYS A 86 13.99 -26.68 -3.42
CA LYS A 86 14.26 -27.12 -4.80
C LYS A 86 15.71 -27.56 -4.98
N GLU A 87 16.65 -26.85 -4.37
CA GLU A 87 18.07 -27.20 -4.37
C GLU A 87 18.33 -28.54 -3.67
N VAL A 88 17.73 -28.76 -2.50
CA VAL A 88 17.83 -30.04 -1.78
C VAL A 88 17.25 -31.19 -2.61
N VAL A 89 16.06 -31.01 -3.20
CA VAL A 89 15.44 -32.03 -4.07
C VAL A 89 16.34 -32.35 -5.26
N ARG A 90 16.94 -31.33 -5.89
CA ARG A 90 17.88 -31.54 -7.00
C ARG A 90 19.15 -32.28 -6.55
N GLY A 91 19.68 -31.97 -5.37
CA GLY A 91 20.85 -32.63 -4.81
C GLY A 91 20.59 -34.09 -4.42
N GLN A 92 19.43 -34.37 -3.80
CA GLN A 92 19.08 -35.69 -3.28
C GLN A 92 18.70 -36.69 -4.39
N TYR A 93 17.88 -36.28 -5.34
CA TYR A 93 17.34 -37.16 -6.39
C TYR A 93 18.11 -37.06 -7.71
N GLY A 94 18.94 -36.03 -7.87
CA GLY A 94 19.69 -35.76 -9.09
C GLY A 94 18.91 -34.93 -10.12
N SER A 95 19.66 -34.26 -11.00
CA SER A 95 19.14 -33.26 -11.95
C SER A 95 18.27 -33.80 -13.09
N ASP A 96 18.17 -35.12 -13.25
CA ASP A 96 17.42 -35.78 -14.34
C ASP A 96 16.22 -36.60 -13.82
N SER A 97 15.92 -36.45 -12.52
CA SER A 97 14.89 -37.23 -11.83
C SER A 97 13.47 -36.65 -12.01
N ASP A 98 12.46 -37.53 -11.90
CA ASP A 98 11.05 -37.13 -11.92
C ASP A 98 10.68 -36.25 -10.70
N GLN A 99 11.36 -36.45 -9.57
CA GLN A 99 11.17 -35.68 -8.35
C GLN A 99 11.65 -34.23 -8.51
N ALA A 100 12.80 -34.01 -9.16
CA ALA A 100 13.25 -32.67 -9.51
C ALA A 100 12.27 -31.99 -10.49
N GLN A 101 11.70 -32.76 -11.44
CA GLN A 101 10.68 -32.25 -12.35
C GLN A 101 9.39 -31.85 -11.63
N ALA A 102 8.95 -32.63 -10.63
CA ALA A 102 7.74 -32.37 -9.86
C ALA A 102 7.78 -31.03 -9.09
N VAL A 103 8.96 -30.59 -8.65
CA VAL A 103 9.14 -29.28 -7.99
C VAL A 103 9.37 -28.11 -8.97
N GLY A 104 9.10 -28.34 -10.26
CA GLY A 104 9.16 -27.35 -11.32
C GLY A 104 10.56 -27.07 -11.87
N LEU A 105 11.54 -27.94 -11.61
CA LEU A 105 12.83 -27.88 -12.30
C LEU A 105 12.74 -28.62 -13.64
N LYS A 106 13.50 -28.19 -14.64
CA LYS A 106 13.56 -28.91 -15.93
C LYS A 106 14.62 -30.00 -15.84
N LYS A 107 14.32 -31.20 -16.37
CA LYS A 107 15.31 -32.29 -16.45
C LYS A 107 16.52 -31.87 -17.29
N LYS A 108 17.69 -32.40 -16.93
CA LYS A 108 18.93 -32.14 -17.67
C LYS A 108 18.87 -32.66 -19.10
N SER A 109 18.23 -33.81 -19.31
CA SER A 109 18.00 -34.41 -20.63
C SER A 109 17.16 -33.52 -21.56
N ASP A 110 16.19 -32.79 -21.01
CA ASP A 110 15.34 -31.86 -21.78
C ASP A 110 16.01 -30.51 -22.10
N HIS A 111 17.22 -30.28 -21.57
CA HIS A 111 17.98 -29.06 -21.82
C HIS A 111 18.69 -29.16 -23.17
N LYS A 112 18.42 -28.20 -24.08
CA LYS A 112 19.09 -28.12 -25.38
C LYS A 112 20.61 -27.97 -25.15
N ARG A 113 21.40 -28.97 -25.58
CA ARG A 113 22.86 -28.91 -25.45
C ARG A 113 23.42 -27.72 -26.25
N PRO A 114 24.35 -26.92 -25.69
CA PRO A 114 25.04 -25.91 -26.46
C PRO A 114 25.79 -26.58 -27.62
N SER A 115 25.44 -26.27 -28.86
CA SER A 115 26.20 -26.69 -30.03
C SER A 115 27.46 -25.84 -30.11
N ARG A 116 28.64 -26.42 -29.93
CA ARG A 116 29.91 -25.74 -30.16
C ARG A 116 29.98 -25.35 -31.64
N LYS A 117 29.91 -24.05 -31.95
CA LYS A 117 30.22 -23.57 -33.31
C LYS A 117 31.65 -24.00 -33.62
N LYS A 118 31.83 -24.87 -34.62
CA LYS A 118 33.17 -25.14 -35.17
C LYS A 118 33.66 -23.81 -35.73
N LEU A 119 34.75 -23.28 -35.17
CA LEU A 119 35.55 -22.24 -35.83
C LEU A 119 36.02 -22.86 -37.15
N VAL A 120 35.44 -22.38 -38.25
CA VAL A 120 35.93 -22.70 -39.59
C VAL A 120 37.27 -21.99 -39.72
N ALA A 121 38.35 -22.75 -39.83
CA ALA A 121 39.67 -22.20 -40.12
C ALA A 121 39.65 -21.62 -41.55
N SER A 122 40.08 -20.37 -41.67
CA SER A 122 40.17 -19.58 -42.90
C SER A 122 41.20 -20.12 -43.88
#